data_AF-A0AAE0EG49-F1
#
_entry.id   AF-A0AAE0EG49-F1
#
_cell.length_a   1.000
_cell.length_b   1.000
_cell.length_c   1.000
_cell.angle_alpha   90.00
_cell.angle_beta   90.00
_cell.angle_gamma   90.00
#
_symmetry.space_group_name_H-M   'P 1'
#
loop_
_entity.id
_entity.type
_entity.pdbx_description
1 polymer ?
#
loop_
_entity_poly.entity_id
_entity_poly.type
_entity_poly.pdbx_seq_one_letter_code
_entity_poly.pdbx_strand_id
1 'polypeptide(L)'
;MTDVIPSSAYARSNSAYVWKIIPGPYKATTSSSSTATDSSQEMEILMNCDLFDGEWVHDDSYPLYKQGSCSDIDQEFNCFYTGRPDTDYQKMKWKPKGCNLPRLDGVHILELLRGKRLVFVGDSLNRNMWESLLCILKGSTKDPSNVFEANGRHHFRGETSYSFIFKDYNFSVEFFIAPFFVQE
;
A
#
# COMPACT_ATOMS: atom_id res chain seq x y z
N MET A 1 -28.05 4.54 25.68
CA MET A 1 -28.01 5.87 25.06
C MET A 1 -26.90 5.78 24.02
N THR A 2 -27.29 5.43 22.81
CA THR A 2 -26.38 5.15 21.69
C THR A 2 -26.22 6.43 20.90
N ASP A 3 -25.13 7.16 21.14
CA ASP A 3 -24.81 8.33 20.34
C ASP A 3 -24.19 7.86 19.02
N VAL A 4 -25.06 7.80 18.02
CA VAL A 4 -24.72 7.71 16.59
C VAL A 4 -24.08 9.04 16.21
N ILE A 5 -22.76 9.04 16.01
CA ILE A 5 -22.05 10.21 15.47
C ILE A 5 -22.49 10.39 14.01
N PRO A 6 -23.01 11.57 13.61
CA PRO A 6 -23.52 11.77 12.25
C PRO A 6 -22.42 11.70 11.19
N SER A 7 -22.69 11.00 10.09
CA SER A 7 -21.80 10.76 8.94
C SER A 7 -21.54 12.00 8.05
N SER A 8 -21.77 13.22 8.56
CA SER A 8 -21.71 14.46 7.76
C SER A 8 -20.59 15.43 8.15
N ALA A 9 -19.57 15.00 8.91
CA ALA A 9 -18.49 15.87 9.39
C ALA A 9 -17.12 15.67 8.72
N TYR A 10 -16.98 14.79 7.72
CA TYR A 10 -15.75 14.71 6.92
C TYR A 10 -15.86 15.55 5.65
N ALA A 11 -15.94 16.87 5.81
CA ALA A 11 -15.78 17.81 4.71
C ALA A 11 -14.35 18.37 4.72
N ARG A 12 -13.58 17.95 3.71
CA ARG A 12 -12.37 18.60 3.17
C ARG A 12 -11.18 18.73 4.12
N SER A 13 -10.52 17.61 4.37
CA SER A 13 -9.05 17.66 4.54
C SER A 13 -8.44 17.56 3.15
N ASN A 14 -7.68 18.59 2.73
CA ASN A 14 -6.66 18.43 1.71
C ASN A 14 -5.61 17.47 2.29
N SER A 15 -5.90 16.18 2.25
CA SER A 15 -4.97 15.16 2.72
C SER A 15 -3.79 15.19 1.78
N ALA A 16 -2.71 15.81 2.23
CA ALA A 16 -1.39 15.59 1.66
C ALA A 16 -1.13 14.09 1.82
N TYR A 17 -1.44 13.30 0.80
CA TYR A 17 -0.94 11.94 0.72
C TYR A 17 0.58 12.04 0.64
N VAL A 18 1.28 11.80 1.75
CA VAL A 18 2.76 11.92 1.79
C VAL A 18 3.39 10.59 1.40
N TRP A 19 2.97 10.08 0.25
CA TRP A 19 3.77 9.13 -0.51
C TRP A 19 4.31 9.83 -1.75
N LYS A 20 5.61 9.69 -1.99
CA LYS A 20 6.28 10.31 -3.14
C LYS A 20 6.96 9.23 -3.97
N ILE A 21 6.65 9.21 -5.26
CA ILE A 21 7.38 8.41 -6.24
C ILE A 21 8.56 9.25 -6.72
N ILE A 22 9.77 8.78 -6.45
CA ILE A 22 11.02 9.45 -6.81
C ILE A 22 11.74 8.55 -7.83
N PRO A 23 12.37 9.11 -8.88
CA PRO A 23 13.27 8.34 -9.73
C PRO A 23 14.31 7.60 -8.86
N GLY A 24 14.53 6.32 -9.15
CA GLY A 24 15.57 5.55 -8.48
C GLY A 24 16.97 6.08 -8.83
N PRO A 25 17.99 5.76 -8.02
CA PRO A 25 19.37 6.14 -8.30
C PRO A 25 19.93 5.43 -9.55
N TYR A 26 19.23 4.44 -10.09
CA TYR A 26 19.64 3.61 -11.21
C TYR A 26 18.71 3.83 -12.41
N LYS A 27 19.27 4.14 -13.59
CA LYS A 27 18.51 4.41 -14.82
C LYS A 27 17.70 3.17 -15.25
N ALA A 28 16.39 3.34 -15.47
CA ALA A 28 15.53 2.30 -16.03
C ALA A 28 15.76 2.16 -17.54
N THR A 29 15.95 0.93 -18.02
CA THR A 29 15.90 0.61 -19.46
C THR A 29 14.43 0.50 -19.87
N THR A 30 13.99 1.36 -20.79
CA THR A 30 12.60 1.42 -21.25
C THR A 30 12.36 0.33 -22.30
N SER A 31 11.44 -0.61 -22.05
CA SER A 31 10.85 -1.47 -23.08
C SER A 31 9.39 -1.08 -23.28
N SER A 32 9.08 -0.56 -24.46
CA SER A 32 7.71 -0.20 -24.86
C SER A 32 6.97 -1.45 -25.35
N SER A 33 5.82 -1.75 -24.74
CA SER A 33 4.85 -2.72 -25.25
C SER A 33 3.51 -2.01 -25.41
N SER A 34 2.98 -2.00 -26.64
CA SER A 34 1.79 -1.27 -27.07
C SER A 34 0.55 -2.15 -27.09
N THR A 35 -0.37 -1.94 -26.16
CA THR A 35 -1.79 -2.33 -26.24
C THR A 35 -2.62 -1.25 -25.56
N ALA A 36 -3.11 -0.27 -26.33
CA ALA A 36 -3.48 1.07 -25.80
C ALA A 36 -4.94 1.52 -26.02
N THR A 37 -5.85 0.67 -26.49
CA THR A 37 -7.21 1.12 -26.83
C THR A 37 -8.24 0.93 -25.72
N ASP A 38 -8.23 -0.20 -24.99
CA ASP A 38 -9.25 -0.52 -23.96
C ASP A 38 -8.92 0.08 -22.57
N SER A 39 -7.63 0.07 -22.20
CA SER A 39 -7.13 0.59 -20.92
C SER A 39 -7.29 2.10 -20.75
N SER A 40 -7.43 2.84 -21.85
CA SER A 40 -7.52 4.30 -21.83
C SER A 40 -8.88 4.80 -21.30
N GLN A 41 -9.98 4.12 -21.67
CA GLN A 41 -11.34 4.50 -21.26
C GLN A 41 -11.62 4.13 -19.80
N GLU A 42 -11.15 2.97 -19.33
CA GLU A 42 -11.29 2.58 -17.93
C GLU A 42 -10.54 3.54 -17.00
N MET A 43 -9.33 3.97 -17.40
CA MET A 43 -8.55 4.96 -16.66
C MET A 43 -9.27 6.32 -16.62
N GLU A 44 -9.90 6.75 -17.71
CA GLU A 44 -10.67 8.01 -17.75
C GLU A 44 -11.90 7.96 -16.82
N ILE A 45 -12.61 6.83 -16.76
CA ILE A 45 -13.72 6.61 -15.83
C ILE A 45 -13.22 6.66 -14.38
N LEU A 46 -12.08 6.01 -14.08
CA LEU A 46 -11.48 6.03 -12.74
C LEU A 46 -11.04 7.44 -12.32
N MET A 47 -10.48 8.23 -13.24
CA MET A 47 -10.06 9.62 -12.96
C MET A 47 -11.23 10.55 -12.66
N ASN A 48 -12.42 10.27 -13.21
CA ASN A 48 -13.63 11.05 -12.98
C ASN A 48 -14.53 10.49 -11.86
N CYS A 49 -14.10 9.40 -11.21
CA CYS A 49 -14.85 8.74 -10.15
C CYS A 49 -14.48 9.31 -8.77
N ASP A 50 -15.49 9.58 -7.94
CA ASP A 50 -15.26 9.84 -6.52
C ASP A 50 -14.91 8.52 -5.80
N LEU A 51 -13.61 8.32 -5.53
CA LEU A 51 -13.11 7.12 -4.86
C LEU A 51 -13.45 7.06 -3.37
N PHE A 52 -13.91 8.17 -2.78
CA PHE A 52 -14.20 8.28 -1.35
C PHE A 52 -15.69 8.12 -1.02
N ASP A 53 -16.57 8.15 -2.03
CA ASP A 53 -18.00 7.82 -1.87
C ASP A 53 -18.31 6.39 -2.33
N GLY A 54 -18.59 5.53 -1.37
CA GLY A 54 -18.67 4.09 -1.59
C GLY A 54 -19.26 3.34 -0.40
N GLU A 55 -19.14 2.03 -0.46
CA GLU A 55 -19.55 1.11 0.59
C GLU A 55 -18.55 -0.03 0.73
N TRP A 56 -18.55 -0.66 1.91
CA TRP A 56 -17.81 -1.88 2.13
C TRP A 56 -18.65 -3.09 1.73
N VAL A 57 -18.12 -3.94 0.85
CA VAL A 57 -18.76 -5.17 0.37
C VAL A 57 -17.93 -6.39 0.74
N HIS A 58 -18.57 -7.54 0.89
CA HIS A 58 -17.89 -8.81 1.09
C HIS A 58 -17.34 -9.34 -0.25
N ASP A 59 -16.08 -9.77 -0.27
CA ASP A 59 -15.40 -10.32 -1.44
C ASP A 59 -14.52 -11.51 -1.04
N ASP A 60 -14.88 -12.71 -1.54
CA ASP A 60 -14.19 -13.95 -1.21
C ASP A 60 -12.74 -14.01 -1.72
N SER A 61 -12.40 -13.19 -2.73
CA SER A 61 -11.04 -13.11 -3.29
C SER A 61 -10.06 -12.40 -2.35
N TYR A 62 -10.52 -11.69 -1.33
CA TYR A 62 -9.67 -11.09 -0.30
C TYR A 62 -9.27 -12.11 0.78
N PRO A 63 -8.21 -11.88 1.57
CA PRO A 63 -7.30 -10.72 1.57
C PRO A 63 -6.34 -10.71 0.36
N LEU A 64 -5.63 -9.58 0.18
CA LEU A 64 -4.60 -9.43 -0.87
C LEU A 64 -3.30 -10.20 -0.57
N TYR A 65 -3.08 -10.57 0.69
CA TYR A 65 -1.98 -11.44 1.12
C TYR A 65 -2.48 -12.34 2.26
N LYS A 66 -1.89 -13.53 2.40
CA LYS A 66 -2.31 -14.51 3.41
C LYS A 66 -1.92 -14.06 4.81
N GLN A 67 -2.77 -14.33 5.80
CA GLN A 67 -2.43 -14.12 7.21
C GLN A 67 -1.14 -14.84 7.60
N GLY A 68 -0.28 -14.18 8.37
CA GLY A 68 0.98 -14.75 8.84
C GLY A 68 2.03 -15.00 7.74
N SER A 69 1.76 -14.69 6.47
CA SER A 69 2.75 -14.88 5.39
C SER A 69 3.78 -13.76 5.29
N CYS A 70 3.56 -12.65 5.99
CA CYS A 70 4.45 -11.49 5.99
C CYS A 70 5.00 -11.27 7.41
N SER A 71 6.31 -11.47 7.58
CA SER A 71 7.02 -11.27 8.85
C SER A 71 7.31 -9.80 9.15
N ASP A 72 7.06 -8.90 8.18
CA ASP A 72 7.42 -7.48 8.26
C ASP A 72 6.30 -6.62 8.87
N ILE A 73 5.17 -7.23 9.25
CA ILE A 73 4.08 -6.55 9.97
C ILE A 73 4.42 -6.53 11.45
N ASP A 74 4.42 -5.34 12.05
CA ASP A 74 4.64 -5.19 13.48
C ASP A 74 3.56 -5.90 14.31
N GLN A 75 3.95 -6.40 15.49
CA GLN A 75 3.05 -7.18 16.34
C GLN A 75 1.79 -6.39 16.72
N GLU A 76 1.93 -5.09 16.92
CA GLU A 76 0.87 -4.14 17.24
C GLU A 76 -0.22 -4.07 16.14
N PHE A 77 0.14 -4.41 14.89
CA PHE A 77 -0.77 -4.43 13.74
C PHE A 77 -1.18 -5.85 13.31
N ASN A 78 -0.60 -6.89 13.91
CA ASN A 78 -0.79 -8.27 13.48
C ASN A 78 -1.88 -9.00 14.29
N CYS A 79 -3.13 -8.83 13.88
CA CYS A 79 -4.29 -9.46 14.55
C CYS A 79 -4.24 -11.00 14.57
N PHE A 80 -3.56 -11.63 13.59
CA PHE A 80 -3.42 -13.08 13.54
C PHE A 80 -2.54 -13.60 14.68
N TYR A 81 -1.37 -12.98 14.91
CA TYR A 81 -0.50 -13.37 16.01
C TYR A 81 -1.05 -13.00 17.38
N THR A 82 -1.89 -11.96 17.47
CA THR A 82 -2.57 -11.61 18.73
C THR A 82 -3.79 -12.48 19.04
N GLY A 83 -4.11 -13.47 18.19
CA GLY A 83 -5.10 -14.51 18.47
C GLY A 83 -6.54 -14.11 18.20
N ARG A 84 -6.78 -13.12 17.32
CA ARG A 84 -8.13 -12.72 16.92
C ARG A 84 -8.85 -13.89 16.21
N PRO A 85 -10.03 -14.33 16.69
CA PRO A 85 -10.68 -15.54 16.17
C PRO A 85 -11.55 -15.32 14.92
N ASP A 86 -12.14 -14.14 14.76
CA ASP A 86 -12.97 -13.80 13.59
C ASP A 86 -12.08 -13.43 12.39
N THR A 87 -12.52 -13.77 11.16
CA THR A 87 -11.73 -13.51 9.93
C THR A 87 -12.47 -12.71 8.86
N ASP A 88 -13.77 -12.49 9.03
CA ASP A 88 -14.64 -11.82 8.05
C ASP A 88 -14.20 -10.38 7.75
N TYR A 89 -13.56 -9.70 8.72
CA TYR A 89 -13.01 -8.35 8.52
C TYR A 89 -12.00 -8.28 7.36
N GLN A 90 -11.34 -9.40 7.03
CA GLN A 90 -10.38 -9.47 5.94
C GLN A 90 -11.03 -9.65 4.57
N LYS A 91 -12.31 -10.02 4.53
CA LYS A 91 -13.09 -10.20 3.31
C LYS A 91 -13.77 -8.92 2.86
N MET A 92 -13.56 -7.82 3.58
CA MET A 92 -14.15 -6.52 3.23
C MET A 92 -13.34 -5.84 2.12
N LYS A 93 -14.04 -5.45 1.06
CA LYS A 93 -13.53 -4.65 -0.06
C LYS A 93 -14.27 -3.33 -0.13
N TRP A 94 -13.54 -2.23 -0.30
CA TRP A 94 -14.14 -0.93 -0.59
C TRP A 94 -14.60 -0.87 -2.05
N LYS A 95 -15.87 -0.48 -2.27
CA LYS A 95 -16.46 -0.34 -3.60
C LYS A 95 -17.03 1.09 -3.77
N PRO A 96 -16.39 1.95 -4.58
CA PRO A 96 -16.95 3.25 -4.95
C PRO A 96 -18.29 3.09 -5.66
N LYS A 97 -19.20 4.07 -5.52
CA LYS A 97 -20.51 4.03 -6.18
C LYS A 97 -20.42 4.30 -7.69
N GLY A 98 -19.50 5.17 -8.10
CA GLY A 98 -19.41 5.69 -9.48
C GLY A 98 -18.54 4.87 -10.44
N CYS A 99 -17.79 3.88 -9.94
CA CYS A 99 -16.86 3.11 -10.76
C CYS A 99 -16.47 1.79 -10.07
N ASN A 100 -15.86 0.89 -10.84
CA ASN A 100 -15.28 -0.34 -10.30
C ASN A 100 -13.77 -0.17 -10.15
N LEU A 101 -13.27 -0.33 -8.92
CA LEU A 101 -11.83 -0.41 -8.68
C LEU A 101 -11.30 -1.76 -9.16
N PRO A 102 -10.27 -1.79 -10.03
CA PRO A 102 -9.61 -3.03 -10.39
C PRO A 102 -9.00 -3.66 -9.15
N ARG A 103 -8.95 -4.99 -9.12
CA ARG A 103 -8.24 -5.69 -8.04
C ARG A 103 -6.76 -5.33 -8.15
N LEU A 104 -6.14 -5.07 -7.00
CA LEU A 104 -4.73 -4.76 -6.93
C LEU A 104 -3.91 -5.96 -7.42
N ASP A 105 -3.12 -5.73 -8.47
CA ASP A 105 -2.11 -6.66 -8.98
C ASP A 105 -0.72 -6.18 -8.55
N GLY A 106 -0.10 -6.93 -7.63
CA GLY A 106 1.20 -6.55 -7.07
C GLY A 106 2.34 -6.67 -8.09
N VAL A 107 2.26 -7.60 -9.05
CA VAL A 107 3.27 -7.72 -10.12
C VAL A 107 3.18 -6.51 -11.04
N HIS A 108 1.95 -6.11 -11.41
CA HIS A 108 1.74 -4.92 -12.22
C HIS A 108 2.29 -3.65 -11.54
N ILE A 109 2.02 -3.48 -10.23
CA ILE A 109 2.54 -2.34 -9.47
C ILE A 109 4.07 -2.37 -9.41
N LEU A 110 4.69 -3.53 -9.19
CA LEU A 110 6.15 -3.66 -9.17
C LEU A 110 6.77 -3.27 -10.52
N GLU A 111 6.15 -3.64 -11.63
CA GLU A 111 6.59 -3.22 -12.97
C GLU A 111 6.41 -1.71 -13.20
N LEU A 112 5.27 -1.14 -12.80
CA LEU A 112 5.03 0.31 -12.87
C LEU A 112 6.07 1.11 -12.06
N LEU A 113 6.51 0.56 -10.93
CA LEU A 113 7.48 1.18 -10.03
C LEU A 113 8.94 0.77 -10.30
N ARG A 114 9.20 0.02 -11.37
CA ARG A 114 10.55 -0.41 -11.76
C ARG A 114 11.50 0.78 -11.91
N GLY A 115 12.65 0.71 -11.26
CA GLY A 115 13.63 1.80 -11.26
C GLY A 115 13.20 3.05 -10.51
N LYS A 116 12.20 2.96 -9.63
CA LYS A 116 11.69 4.07 -8.82
C LYS A 116 11.84 3.79 -7.33
N ARG A 117 11.59 4.81 -6.52
CA ARG A 117 11.48 4.73 -5.07
C ARG A 117 10.10 5.21 -4.68
N LEU A 118 9.39 4.47 -3.85
CA LEU A 118 8.13 4.88 -3.25
C LEU A 118 8.38 5.18 -1.77
N VAL A 119 8.26 6.44 -1.40
CA VAL A 119 8.60 6.91 -0.05
C VAL A 119 7.35 7.34 0.69
N PHE A 120 7.04 6.69 1.80
CA PHE A 120 6.02 7.10 2.77
C PHE A 120 6.69 7.96 3.85
N VAL A 121 6.01 9.04 4.26
CA VAL A 121 6.49 9.90 5.36
C VAL A 121 5.30 10.18 6.27
N GLY A 122 5.47 10.05 7.57
CA GLY A 122 4.42 10.42 8.52
C GLY A 122 4.50 9.69 9.85
N ASP A 123 3.33 9.42 10.41
CA ASP A 123 3.16 8.82 11.73
C ASP A 123 2.94 7.30 11.67
N SER A 124 2.41 6.72 12.75
CA SER A 124 2.11 5.30 12.86
C SER A 124 1.03 4.81 11.89
N LEU A 125 0.09 5.66 11.45
CA LEU A 125 -0.92 5.28 10.45
C LEU A 125 -0.27 5.15 9.08
N ASN A 126 0.62 6.06 8.71
CA ASN A 126 1.40 5.94 7.47
C ASN A 126 2.31 4.71 7.50
N ARG A 127 2.88 4.37 8.66
CA ARG A 127 3.65 3.13 8.83
C ARG A 127 2.81 1.88 8.60
N ASN A 128 1.59 1.84 9.15
CA ASN A 128 0.65 0.74 8.93
C ASN A 128 0.30 0.57 7.44
N MET A 129 0.06 1.67 6.72
CA MET A 129 -0.19 1.65 5.27
C MET A 129 1.02 1.13 4.48
N TRP A 130 2.23 1.58 4.87
CA TRP A 130 3.48 1.15 4.25
C TRP A 130 3.73 -0.35 4.45
N GLU A 131 3.54 -0.89 5.66
CA GLU A 131 3.67 -2.34 5.93
C GLU A 131 2.68 -3.16 5.11
N SER A 132 1.42 -2.71 5.05
CA SER A 132 0.39 -3.39 4.25
C SER A 132 0.80 -3.45 2.77
N LEU A 133 1.30 -2.36 2.20
CA LEU A 133 1.77 -2.35 0.82
C LEU A 133 3.00 -3.24 0.64
N LEU A 134 3.98 -3.16 1.53
CA LEU A 134 5.18 -4.00 1.50
C LEU A 134 4.82 -5.49 1.43
N CYS A 135 3.87 -5.93 2.26
CA CYS A 135 3.44 -7.33 2.29
C CYS A 135 2.71 -7.77 1.02
N ILE A 136 1.87 -6.91 0.43
CA ILE A 136 1.22 -7.17 -0.85
C ILE A 136 2.26 -7.37 -1.95
N LEU A 137 3.24 -6.46 -2.03
CA LEU A 137 4.28 -6.50 -3.05
C LEU A 137 5.21 -7.69 -2.85
N LYS A 138 5.66 -7.94 -1.61
CA LYS A 138 6.51 -9.09 -1.26
C LYS A 138 5.82 -10.42 -1.50
N GLY A 139 4.50 -10.51 -1.26
CA GLY A 139 3.70 -11.69 -1.61
C GLY A 139 3.52 -11.90 -3.11
N SER A 140 3.81 -10.88 -3.93
CA SER A 140 3.71 -10.93 -5.39
C SER A 140 5.07 -11.18 -6.07
N THR A 141 6.18 -11.25 -5.32
CA THR A 141 7.50 -11.55 -5.91
C THR A 141 7.67 -13.06 -6.15
N LYS A 142 8.42 -13.40 -7.21
CA LYS A 142 8.75 -14.79 -7.53
C LYS A 142 9.75 -15.38 -6.54
N ASP A 143 10.70 -14.57 -6.11
CA ASP A 143 11.74 -14.95 -5.17
C ASP A 143 11.75 -13.96 -3.98
N PRO A 144 11.17 -14.34 -2.83
CA PRO A 144 11.17 -13.51 -1.64
C PRO A 144 12.57 -13.19 -1.10
N SER A 145 13.60 -13.97 -1.45
CA SER A 145 14.99 -13.71 -1.02
C SER A 145 15.61 -12.48 -1.69
N ASN A 146 15.04 -12.05 -2.82
CA ASN A 146 15.40 -10.81 -3.52
C ASN A 146 14.72 -9.56 -2.93
N VAL A 147 13.97 -9.72 -1.83
CA VAL A 147 13.34 -8.64 -1.07
C VAL A 147 13.98 -8.54 0.30
N PHE A 148 14.71 -7.46 0.57
CA PHE A 148 15.46 -7.29 1.82
C PHE A 148 15.48 -5.83 2.29
N GLU A 149 15.63 -5.64 3.60
CA GLU A 149 15.85 -4.31 4.19
C GLU A 149 17.28 -3.85 3.88
N ALA A 150 17.42 -2.61 3.41
CA ALA A 150 18.66 -2.07 2.85
C ALA A 150 19.84 -2.06 3.83
N ASN A 151 19.58 -1.94 5.13
CA ASN A 151 20.57 -1.93 6.20
C ASN A 151 20.72 -3.31 6.88
N GLY A 152 20.05 -4.36 6.38
CA GLY A 152 20.08 -5.71 6.94
C GLY A 152 19.44 -5.83 8.33
N ARG A 153 18.51 -4.92 8.68
CA ARG A 153 17.92 -4.88 10.02
C ARG A 153 16.75 -5.85 10.14
N HIS A 154 16.68 -6.53 11.28
CA HIS A 154 15.60 -7.45 11.65
C HIS A 154 14.75 -6.96 12.83
N HIS A 155 15.19 -5.90 13.52
CA HIS A 155 14.45 -5.28 14.60
C HIS A 155 14.22 -3.81 14.26
N PHE A 156 12.95 -3.42 14.23
CA PHE A 156 12.54 -2.12 13.71
C PHE A 156 12.36 -1.06 14.81
N ARG A 157 12.27 -1.43 16.08
CA ARG A 157 12.01 -0.46 17.16
C ARG A 157 13.12 0.59 17.29
N GLY A 158 12.73 1.86 17.21
CA GLY A 158 13.61 3.02 17.44
C GLY A 158 14.27 3.59 16.18
N GLU A 159 14.04 3.00 15.00
CA GLU A 159 14.58 3.51 13.74
C GLU A 159 13.71 4.62 13.16
N THR A 160 14.34 5.68 12.66
CA THR A 160 13.66 6.83 12.06
C THR A 160 13.32 6.62 10.58
N SER A 161 13.86 5.56 9.96
CA SER A 161 13.58 5.21 8.57
C SER A 161 13.72 3.71 8.28
N TYR A 162 12.88 3.19 7.39
CA TYR A 162 12.96 1.84 6.84
C TYR A 162 13.05 1.88 5.31
N SER A 163 13.81 0.97 4.71
CA SER A 163 13.93 0.88 3.26
C SER A 163 14.00 -0.58 2.82
N PHE A 164 12.97 -1.06 2.13
CA PHE A 164 12.96 -2.41 1.55
C PHE A 164 13.25 -2.35 0.05
N ILE A 165 14.18 -3.18 -0.40
CA ILE A 165 14.65 -3.24 -1.79
C ILE A 165 14.06 -4.47 -2.46
N PHE A 166 13.41 -4.26 -3.60
CA PHE A 166 12.95 -5.30 -4.52
C PHE A 166 13.96 -5.42 -5.67
N LYS A 167 14.95 -6.29 -5.50
CA LYS A 167 16.12 -6.36 -6.39
C LYS A 167 15.75 -6.59 -7.86
N ASP A 168 14.82 -7.50 -8.13
CA ASP A 168 14.39 -7.87 -9.49
C ASP A 168 13.70 -6.71 -10.24
N TYR A 169 13.19 -5.73 -9.50
CA TYR A 169 12.49 -4.57 -10.02
C TYR A 169 13.32 -3.29 -9.92
N ASN A 170 14.51 -3.35 -9.30
CA ASN A 170 15.30 -2.15 -9.02
C ASN A 170 14.44 -1.05 -8.37
N PHE A 171 13.60 -1.47 -7.42
CA PHE A 171 12.57 -0.66 -6.76
C PHE A 171 12.81 -0.67 -5.25
N SER A 172 12.57 0.47 -4.58
CA SER A 172 12.51 0.52 -3.12
C SER A 172 11.19 1.08 -2.61
N VAL A 173 10.70 0.51 -1.52
CA VAL A 173 9.59 1.06 -0.73
C VAL A 173 10.12 1.46 0.64
N GLU A 174 9.93 2.72 0.98
CA GLU A 174 10.61 3.37 2.11
C GLU A 174 9.62 4.06 3.02
N PHE A 175 9.95 4.15 4.31
CA PHE A 175 9.18 4.88 5.29
C PHE A 175 10.10 5.76 6.12
N PHE A 176 9.71 7.02 6.35
CA PHE A 176 10.39 7.95 7.25
C PHE A 176 9.43 8.45 8.32
N ILE A 177 9.87 8.36 9.58
CA ILE A 177 9.11 8.88 10.72
C ILE A 177 9.16 10.41 10.69
N ALA A 178 8.00 11.04 10.55
CA ALA A 178 7.83 12.48 10.70
C ALA A 178 6.41 12.75 11.23
N PRO A 179 6.14 12.50 12.53
CA PRO A 179 4.79 12.53 13.08
C PRO A 179 4.09 13.87 12.90
N PHE A 180 4.87 14.96 12.89
CA PHE A 180 4.37 16.33 12.76
C PHE A 180 4.74 17.01 11.43
N PHE A 181 5.52 16.35 10.56
CA PHE A 181 6.08 16.88 9.31
C PHE A 181 6.93 18.16 9.40
N VAL A 182 6.93 18.84 10.55
CA VAL A 182 7.78 19.99 10.88
C VAL A 182 8.95 19.56 11.73
N GLN A 183 10.02 20.34 11.68
CA GLN A 183 11.18 20.17 12.54
C GLN A 183 10.84 20.70 13.93
N GLU A 184 11.00 19.88 14.97
CA GLU A 184 10.91 20.30 16.37
C GLU A 184 12.15 21.09 16.81
#